data_AF-A0A402A7I9-F1
#
_entry.id   AF-A0A402A7I9-F1
#
_cell.length_a   1.000
_cell.length_b   1.000
_cell.length_c   1.000
_cell.angle_alpha   90.00
_cell.angle_beta   90.00
_cell.angle_gamma   90.00
#
_symmetry.space_group_name_H-M   'P 1'
#
loop_
_entity.id
_entity.type
_entity.pdbx_description
1 polymer ?
#
loop_
_entity_poly.entity_id
_entity_poly.type
_entity_poly.pdbx_seq_one_letter_code
_entity_poly.pdbx_strand_id
1 'polypeptide(L)'
;MRNGLDSEPMQRLCHIAATHIDLIDEITTPCLLHGDLWPFNILIQRRDEGPVISAVLDADRGYWGDPLADWTFHLLERKVSPHVREVFWQAFGRPAETPGLHFRECLYRGMHCCHVLNELQRCNLTKHMEAVYADLHKALAELQVVAP
;
A
#
# COMPACT_ATOMS: atom_id res chain seq x y z
N MET A 1 31.15 0.62 6.44
CA MET A 1 29.72 0.94 6.60
C MET A 1 29.06 0.79 5.24
N ARG A 2 28.05 -0.07 5.09
CA ARG A 2 27.22 -0.09 3.87
C ARG A 2 26.32 1.14 3.93
N ASN A 3 26.59 2.15 3.10
CA ASN A 3 25.84 3.42 3.07
C ASN A 3 24.56 3.33 2.22
N GLY A 4 23.87 2.18 2.22
CA GLY A 4 22.70 1.95 1.37
C GLY A 4 21.73 0.96 1.99
N LEU A 5 20.48 0.99 1.50
CA LEU A 5 19.44 0.03 1.87
C LEU A 5 19.90 -1.39 1.51
N ASP A 6 19.52 -2.36 2.34
CA ASP A 6 19.60 -3.76 1.95
C ASP A 6 18.54 -4.03 0.89
N SER A 7 19.00 -4.31 -0.33
CA SER A 7 18.13 -4.52 -1.48
C SER A 7 17.74 -5.99 -1.67
N GLU A 8 18.34 -6.93 -0.92
CA GLU A 8 18.01 -8.36 -1.01
C GLU A 8 16.50 -8.63 -0.86
N PRO A 9 15.80 -8.13 0.16
CA PRO A 9 14.37 -8.43 0.31
C PRO A 9 13.52 -7.75 -0.76
N MET A 10 13.97 -6.61 -1.29
CA MET A 10 13.30 -5.91 -2.40
C MET A 10 13.42 -6.69 -3.70
N GLN A 11 14.62 -7.21 -4.00
CA GLN A 11 14.86 -8.06 -5.16
C GLN A 11 14.05 -9.35 -5.08
N ARG A 12 13.94 -9.95 -3.89
CA ARG A 12 13.07 -11.11 -3.67
C ARG A 12 11.60 -10.80 -3.92
N LEU A 13 11.11 -9.64 -3.46
CA LEU A 13 9.75 -9.21 -3.72
C LEU A 13 9.49 -9.08 -5.23
N CYS A 14 10.39 -8.42 -5.97
CA CYS A 14 10.30 -8.31 -7.43
C CYS A 14 10.34 -9.68 -8.12
N HIS A 15 11.19 -10.59 -7.65
CA HIS A 15 11.27 -11.94 -8.19
C HIS A 15 9.97 -12.72 -7.99
N ILE A 16 9.37 -12.66 -6.80
CA ILE A 16 8.07 -13.29 -6.52
C ILE A 16 6.98 -12.69 -7.43
N ALA A 17 6.93 -11.37 -7.57
CA ALA A 17 5.97 -10.70 -8.46
C ALA A 17 6.12 -11.18 -9.92
N ALA A 18 7.36 -11.31 -10.41
CA ALA A 18 7.62 -11.77 -11.77
C ALA A 18 7.26 -13.24 -11.97
N THR A 19 7.46 -14.09 -10.96
CA THR A 19 7.12 -15.52 -11.01
C THR A 19 5.62 -15.77 -11.05
N HIS A 20 4.81 -14.91 -10.41
CA HIS A 20 3.35 -15.03 -10.30
C HIS A 20 2.63 -13.86 -10.99
N ILE A 21 3.14 -13.48 -12.16
CA ILE A 21 2.59 -12.34 -12.95
C ILE A 21 1.14 -12.57 -13.37
N ASP A 22 0.73 -13.82 -13.53
CA ASP A 22 -0.63 -14.24 -13.85
C ASP A 22 -1.66 -13.80 -12.79
N LEU A 23 -1.29 -13.84 -11.51
CA LEU A 23 -2.13 -13.35 -10.41
C LEU A 23 -2.26 -11.81 -10.41
N ILE A 24 -1.29 -11.12 -10.99
CA ILE A 24 -1.30 -9.66 -11.16
C ILE A 24 -2.16 -9.29 -12.38
N ASP A 25 -2.04 -10.06 -13.46
CA ASP A 25 -2.77 -9.89 -14.73
C ASP A 25 -4.29 -10.14 -14.61
N GLU A 26 -4.78 -10.69 -13.48
CA GLU A 26 -6.22 -10.73 -13.15
C GLU A 26 -6.85 -9.31 -13.19
N ILE A 27 -6.06 -8.27 -12.95
CA ILE A 27 -6.52 -6.88 -13.04
C ILE A 27 -6.43 -6.39 -14.48
N THR A 28 -7.56 -6.45 -15.17
CA THR A 28 -7.66 -6.06 -16.59
C THR A 28 -8.00 -4.59 -16.82
N THR A 29 -8.47 -3.89 -15.79
CA THR A 29 -8.80 -2.46 -15.84
C THR A 29 -8.00 -1.70 -14.79
N PRO A 30 -6.92 -1.02 -15.17
CA PRO A 30 -6.16 -0.21 -14.22
C PRO A 30 -6.93 1.06 -13.85
N CYS A 31 -6.71 1.54 -12.64
CA CYS A 31 -7.22 2.83 -12.15
C CYS A 31 -6.08 3.82 -11.93
N LEU A 32 -6.39 5.11 -12.03
CA LEU A 32 -5.48 6.16 -11.58
C LEU A 32 -5.47 6.16 -10.06
N LEU A 33 -4.30 5.86 -9.49
CA LEU A 33 -4.05 5.85 -8.06
C LEU A 33 -3.48 7.19 -7.65
N HIS A 34 -3.79 7.63 -6.43
CA HIS A 34 -3.28 8.88 -5.91
C HIS A 34 -1.83 8.77 -5.45
N GLY A 35 -1.45 7.61 -4.87
CA GLY A 35 -0.08 7.30 -4.47
C GLY A 35 0.38 7.93 -3.15
N ASP A 36 -0.38 8.87 -2.59
CA ASP A 36 -0.15 9.46 -1.26
C ASP A 36 -1.44 10.02 -0.63
N LEU A 37 -2.57 9.33 -0.79
CA LEU A 37 -3.82 9.81 -0.20
C LEU A 37 -3.94 9.37 1.26
N TRP A 38 -4.06 10.36 2.14
CA TRP A 38 -4.18 10.23 3.59
C TRP A 38 -4.92 11.46 4.14
N PRO A 39 -5.41 11.43 5.40
CA PRO A 39 -6.29 12.50 5.90
C PRO A 39 -5.74 13.93 5.80
N PHE A 40 -4.42 14.12 5.81
CA PHE A 40 -3.80 15.44 5.67
C PHE A 40 -3.85 16.00 4.24
N ASN A 41 -4.05 15.15 3.23
CA ASN A 41 -4.20 15.53 1.83
C ASN A 41 -5.69 15.70 1.43
N ILE A 42 -6.61 15.68 2.41
CA ILE A 42 -8.06 15.85 2.18
C ILE A 42 -8.53 17.13 2.87
N LEU A 43 -9.08 18.07 2.09
CA LEU A 43 -9.71 19.26 2.64
C LEU A 43 -11.17 18.98 2.98
N ILE A 44 -11.57 19.38 4.18
CA ILE A 44 -12.94 19.25 4.67
C ILE A 44 -13.56 20.63 4.83
N GLN A 45 -14.67 20.88 4.15
CA GLN A 45 -15.52 22.05 4.36
C GLN A 45 -16.62 21.71 5.36
N ARG A 46 -16.75 22.51 6.41
CA ARG A 46 -17.89 22.42 7.35
C ARG A 46 -19.11 23.10 6.74
N ARG A 47 -20.25 22.42 6.77
CA ARG A 47 -21.55 22.95 6.34
C ARG A 47 -22.63 22.60 7.37
N ASP A 48 -23.79 23.22 7.26
CA ASP A 48 -24.90 23.02 8.21
C ASP A 48 -25.44 21.58 8.17
N GLU A 49 -25.43 20.96 6.99
CA GLU A 49 -25.82 19.56 6.75
C GLU A 49 -24.74 18.54 7.18
N GLY A 50 -23.54 19.00 7.53
CA GLY A 50 -22.40 18.16 7.90
C GLY A 50 -21.10 18.50 7.15
N PRO A 51 -19.96 17.94 7.58
CA PRO A 51 -18.70 18.11 6.87
C PRO A 51 -18.71 17.40 5.51
N VAL A 52 -18.17 18.05 4.48
CA VAL A 52 -17.98 17.47 3.15
C VAL A 52 -16.52 17.56 2.71
N ILE A 53 -16.07 16.59 1.91
CA ILE A 53 -14.78 16.68 1.23
C ILE A 53 -14.88 17.77 0.17
N SER A 54 -14.02 18.79 0.24
CA SER A 54 -14.01 19.92 -0.69
C SER A 54 -12.87 19.87 -1.70
N ALA A 55 -11.75 19.22 -1.35
CA ALA A 55 -10.63 19.02 -2.26
C ALA A 55 -9.77 17.83 -1.83
N VAL A 56 -9.00 17.32 -2.79
CA VAL A 56 -7.93 16.34 -2.61
C VAL A 56 -6.64 16.96 -3.17
N LEU A 57 -5.54 16.85 -2.44
CA LEU A 57 -4.27 17.52 -2.71
C LEU A 57 -3.14 16.52 -2.91
N ASP A 58 -2.06 16.98 -3.56
CA ASP A 58 -0.75 16.29 -3.58
C ASP A 58 -0.72 14.91 -4.26
N ALA A 59 -1.24 14.84 -5.48
CA ALA A 59 -1.23 13.64 -6.32
C ALA A 59 0.08 13.48 -7.14
N ASP A 60 1.21 13.96 -6.64
CA ASP A 60 2.50 13.93 -7.35
C ASP A 60 3.11 12.52 -7.46
N ARG A 61 2.65 11.60 -6.59
CA ARG A 61 2.97 10.17 -6.61
C ARG A 61 1.97 9.33 -7.41
N GLY A 62 1.08 9.95 -8.18
CA GLY A 62 0.03 9.23 -8.90
C GLY A 62 0.56 8.32 -10.01
N TYR A 63 -0.05 7.14 -10.17
CA TYR A 63 0.28 6.16 -11.21
C TYR A 63 -0.93 5.30 -11.58
N TRP A 64 -0.89 4.62 -12.73
CA TRP A 64 -1.93 3.67 -13.13
C TRP A 64 -1.58 2.26 -12.64
N GLY A 65 -2.55 1.56 -12.05
CA GLY A 65 -2.32 0.20 -11.56
C GLY A 65 -3.56 -0.48 -11.00
N ASP A 66 -3.36 -1.56 -10.24
CA ASP A 66 -4.42 -2.19 -9.45
C ASP A 66 -4.99 -1.18 -8.43
N PRO A 67 -6.31 -0.97 -8.38
CA PRO A 67 -6.96 -0.17 -7.33
C PRO A 67 -6.41 -0.43 -5.93
N LEU A 68 -6.18 -1.69 -5.54
CA LEU A 68 -5.71 -2.07 -4.21
C LEU A 68 -4.24 -1.72 -3.92
N ALA A 69 -3.47 -1.33 -4.94
CA ALA A 69 -2.07 -0.95 -4.77
C ALA A 69 -1.89 0.47 -4.22
N ASP A 70 -2.97 1.25 -4.07
CA ASP A 70 -2.87 2.62 -3.57
C ASP A 70 -2.42 2.65 -2.10
N TRP A 71 -1.58 3.64 -1.77
CA TRP A 71 -1.00 3.86 -0.45
C TRP A 71 -2.06 3.99 0.66
N THR A 72 -3.25 4.49 0.32
CA THR A 72 -4.36 4.64 1.26
C THR A 72 -4.74 3.33 1.93
N PHE A 73 -4.72 2.20 1.20
CA PHE A 73 -5.09 0.91 1.77
C PHE A 73 -4.05 0.41 2.77
N HIS A 74 -2.77 0.69 2.53
CA HIS A 74 -1.70 0.43 3.50
C HIS A 74 -1.89 1.22 4.80
N LEU A 75 -2.27 2.50 4.69
CA LEU A 75 -2.54 3.33 5.87
C LEU A 75 -3.81 2.91 6.60
N LEU A 76 -4.87 2.54 5.88
CA LEU A 76 -6.14 2.07 6.44
C LEU A 76 -5.92 0.85 7.35
N GLU A 77 -5.06 -0.09 6.94
CA GLU A 77 -4.76 -1.27 7.75
C GLU A 77 -3.93 -0.96 9.00
N ARG A 78 -3.07 0.07 8.95
CA ARG A 78 -2.07 0.35 10.00
C ARG A 78 -2.44 1.46 10.99
N LYS A 79 -3.22 2.45 10.56
CA LYS A 79 -3.41 3.72 11.28
C LYS A 79 -4.85 3.94 11.74
N VAL A 80 -5.77 3.07 11.33
CA VAL A 80 -7.20 3.24 11.57
C VAL A 80 -7.71 2.09 12.46
N SER A 81 -8.61 2.41 13.39
CA SER A 81 -9.22 1.41 14.28
C SER A 81 -10.07 0.40 13.50
N PRO A 82 -10.27 -0.83 14.01
CA PRO A 82 -11.08 -1.83 13.32
C PRO A 82 -12.50 -1.34 12.99
N HIS A 83 -13.10 -0.54 13.87
CA HIS A 83 -14.43 0.03 13.64
C HIS A 83 -14.45 1.01 12.45
N VAL A 84 -13.50 1.95 12.38
CA VAL A 84 -13.47 2.93 11.29
C VAL A 84 -13.11 2.26 9.96
N ARG A 85 -12.26 1.22 9.99
CA ARG A 85 -11.96 0.40 8.81
C ARG A 85 -13.20 -0.30 8.27
N GLU A 86 -14.02 -0.86 9.15
CA GLU A 86 -15.27 -1.48 8.75
C GLU A 86 -16.24 -0.47 8.13
N VAL A 87 -16.40 0.71 8.75
CA VAL A 87 -17.22 1.80 8.19
C VAL A 87 -16.70 2.25 6.81
N PHE A 88 -15.39 2.34 6.63
CA PHE A 88 -14.80 2.65 5.33
C PHE A 88 -15.20 1.63 4.27
N TRP A 89 -15.02 0.33 4.54
CA TRP A 89 -15.35 -0.72 3.57
C TRP A 89 -16.84 -0.84 3.27
N GLN A 90 -17.70 -0.50 4.22
CA GLN A 90 -19.15 -0.41 3.99
C GLN A 90 -19.52 0.69 2.99
N ALA A 91 -18.82 1.82 3.02
CA ALA A 91 -19.08 2.95 2.12
C ALA A 91 -18.33 2.83 0.77
N PHE A 92 -17.08 2.37 0.80
CA PHE A 92 -16.21 2.27 -0.38
C PHE A 92 -16.51 1.02 -1.23
N GLY A 93 -16.95 -0.06 -0.58
CA GLY A 93 -17.11 -1.38 -1.19
C GLY A 93 -15.84 -2.22 -1.05
N ARG A 94 -16.00 -3.49 -0.68
CA ARG A 94 -14.88 -4.45 -0.58
C ARG A 94 -14.46 -4.93 -1.97
N PRO A 95 -13.17 -5.24 -2.18
CA PRO A 95 -12.73 -5.87 -3.42
C PRO A 95 -13.44 -7.21 -3.63
N ALA A 96 -13.63 -7.58 -4.90
CA ALA A 96 -14.14 -8.89 -5.24
C ALA A 96 -13.11 -9.97 -4.87
N GLU A 97 -13.58 -11.08 -4.33
CA GLU A 97 -12.74 -12.25 -4.07
C GLU A 97 -12.27 -12.85 -5.41
N THR A 98 -10.95 -12.88 -5.62
CA THR A 98 -10.30 -13.52 -6.77
C THR A 98 -9.17 -14.42 -6.27
N PRO A 99 -8.73 -15.42 -7.06
CA PRO A 99 -7.60 -16.26 -6.67
C PRO A 99 -6.34 -15.46 -6.31
N GLY A 100 -6.05 -14.40 -7.06
CA GLY A 100 -4.91 -13.51 -6.82
C GLY A 100 -5.10 -12.43 -5.75
N LEU A 101 -6.30 -12.24 -5.18
CA LEU A 101 -6.58 -11.12 -4.25
C LEU A 101 -5.59 -11.09 -3.08
N HIS A 102 -5.50 -12.20 -2.35
CA HIS A 102 -4.65 -12.28 -1.16
C HIS A 102 -3.16 -12.15 -1.52
N PHE A 103 -2.75 -12.69 -2.66
CA PHE A 103 -1.40 -12.53 -3.18
C PHE A 103 -1.07 -11.05 -3.45
N ARG A 104 -1.94 -10.34 -4.18
CA ARG A 104 -1.76 -8.91 -4.50
C ARG A 104 -1.74 -8.04 -3.25
N GLU A 105 -2.62 -8.27 -2.28
CA GLU A 105 -2.59 -7.56 -1.00
C GLU A 105 -1.26 -7.76 -0.24
N CYS A 106 -0.76 -9.00 -0.16
CA CYS A 106 0.54 -9.28 0.44
C CYS A 106 1.69 -8.58 -0.32
N LEU A 107 1.64 -8.64 -1.65
CA LEU A 107 2.64 -8.02 -2.53
C LEU A 107 2.69 -6.50 -2.34
N TYR A 108 1.54 -5.83 -2.33
CA TYR A 108 1.46 -4.39 -2.15
C TYR A 108 1.89 -3.96 -0.74
N ARG A 109 1.59 -4.75 0.30
CA ARG A 109 2.19 -4.51 1.64
C ARG A 109 3.72 -4.51 1.59
N GLY A 110 4.32 -5.46 0.88
CA GLY A 110 5.77 -5.50 0.65
C GLY A 110 6.27 -4.28 -0.14
N MET A 111 5.59 -3.92 -1.23
CA MET A 111 5.92 -2.77 -2.07
C MET A 111 5.91 -1.46 -1.27
N HIS A 112 4.89 -1.26 -0.42
CA HIS A 112 4.81 -0.09 0.45
C HIS A 112 5.93 -0.07 1.50
N CYS A 113 6.36 -1.23 2.03
CA CYS A 113 7.54 -1.27 2.90
C CYS A 113 8.80 -0.81 2.15
N CYS A 114 8.98 -1.21 0.89
CA CYS A 114 10.08 -0.73 0.05
C CYS A 114 10.04 0.80 -0.16
N HIS A 115 8.86 1.35 -0.44
CA HIS A 115 8.68 2.81 -0.55
C HIS A 115 9.00 3.54 0.77
N VAL A 116 8.53 3.02 1.90
CA VAL A 116 8.84 3.60 3.22
C VAL A 116 10.34 3.53 3.51
N LEU A 117 11.02 2.42 3.22
CA LEU A 117 12.48 2.31 3.38
C LEU A 117 13.22 3.37 2.56
N ASN A 118 12.79 3.60 1.32
CA ASN A 118 13.35 4.64 0.46
C ASN A 118 13.17 6.05 1.06
N GLU A 119 11.98 6.36 1.59
CA GLU A 119 11.72 7.65 2.25
C GLU A 119 12.50 7.81 3.56
N LEU A 120 12.60 6.76 4.38
CA LEU A 120 13.41 6.78 5.60
C LEU A 120 14.89 7.01 5.29
N GLN A 121 15.41 6.41 4.21
CA GLN A 121 16.77 6.66 3.75
C GLN A 121 16.94 8.11 3.28
N ARG A 122 16.01 8.62 2.47
CA ARG A 122 16.02 10.01 1.95
C ARG A 122 16.00 11.04 3.09
N CYS A 123 15.22 10.79 4.13
CA CYS A 123 15.08 11.65 5.30
C CYS A 123 16.12 11.41 6.40
N ASN A 124 17.06 10.47 6.21
CA ASN A 124 18.05 10.07 7.21
C ASN A 124 17.43 9.61 8.56
N LEU A 125 16.31 8.90 8.48
CA LEU A 125 15.53 8.40 9.62
C LEU A 125 15.79 6.90 9.85
N THR A 126 17.05 6.50 9.83
CA THR A 126 17.50 5.10 9.85
C THR A 126 17.02 4.29 11.05
N LYS A 127 16.78 4.94 12.19
CA LYS A 127 16.25 4.31 13.42
C LYS A 127 14.90 3.61 13.25
N HIS A 128 14.14 3.92 12.21
CA HIS A 128 12.84 3.29 11.93
C HIS A 128 12.93 2.14 10.92
N MET A 129 14.07 1.95 10.25
CA MET A 129 14.20 0.98 9.17
C MET A 129 14.04 -0.46 9.65
N GLU A 130 14.53 -0.79 10.85
CA GLU A 130 14.45 -2.15 11.41
C GLU A 130 13.01 -2.67 11.46
N ALA A 131 12.08 -1.86 11.96
CA ALA A 131 10.67 -2.22 12.02
C ALA A 131 10.05 -2.41 10.62
N VAL A 132 10.48 -1.61 9.64
CA VAL A 132 9.96 -1.70 8.26
C VAL A 132 10.54 -2.92 7.53
N TYR A 133 11.81 -3.28 7.78
CA TYR A 133 12.36 -4.54 7.30
C TYR A 133 11.64 -5.75 7.91
N ALA A 134 11.30 -5.71 9.20
CA ALA A 134 10.51 -6.77 9.83
C ALA A 134 9.14 -6.95 9.15
N ASP A 135 8.44 -5.84 8.86
CA ASP A 135 7.17 -5.85 8.11
C ASP A 135 7.35 -6.40 6.68
N LEU A 136 8.44 -6.03 5.99
CA LEU A 136 8.77 -6.55 4.65
C LEU A 136 9.05 -8.05 4.68
N HIS A 137 9.83 -8.54 5.65
CA HIS A 137 10.09 -9.96 5.80
C HIS A 137 8.82 -10.76 6.13
N LYS A 138 7.90 -10.18 6.91
CA LYS A 138 6.59 -10.78 7.16
C LYS A 138 5.77 -10.90 5.86
N ALA A 139 5.71 -9.84 5.06
CA ALA A 139 5.04 -9.88 3.76
C ALA A 139 5.66 -10.94 2.82
N LEU A 140 6.99 -11.05 2.78
CA LEU A 140 7.69 -12.09 2.01
C LEU A 140 7.37 -13.51 2.50
N ALA A 141 7.28 -13.72 3.82
CA ALA A 141 6.91 -15.02 4.38
C ALA A 141 5.45 -15.38 4.06
N GLU A 142 4.53 -14.43 4.13
CA GLU A 142 3.13 -14.63 3.73
C GLU A 142 3.03 -14.96 2.25
N LEU A 143 3.77 -14.24 1.38
CA LEU A 143 3.83 -14.51 -0.05
C LEU A 143 4.29 -15.94 -0.37
N GLN A 144 5.18 -16.54 0.42
CA GLN A 144 5.59 -17.94 0.23
C GLN A 144 4.48 -18.95 0.52
N VAL A 145 3.45 -18.54 1.28
CA VAL A 145 2.31 -19.39 1.63
C VAL A 145 1.14 -19.19 0.67
N VAL A 146 0.91 -17.95 0.23
CA VAL A 146 -0.21 -17.59 -0.66
C VAL A 146 0.15 -17.71 -2.14
N ALA A 147 1.43 -17.75 -2.49
CA ALA A 147 1.88 -18.11 -3.82
C ALA A 147 1.58 -19.60 -4.07
N PRO A 148 0.81 -19.93 -5.12
CA PRO A 148 0.49 -21.32 -5.47
C PRO A 148 1.71 -22.12 -5.96
#